data_AF-A4I5A8-F1
#
_entry.id   AF-A4I5A8-F1
#
_cell.length_a   1.000
_cell.length_b   1.000
_cell.length_c   1.000
_cell.angle_alpha   90.00
_cell.angle_beta   90.00
_cell.angle_gamma   90.00
#
_symmetry.space_group_name_H-M   'P 1'
#
loop_
_entity.id
_entity.type
_entity.pdbx_description
1 polymer ?
#
loop_
_entity_poly.entity_id
_entity_poly.type
_entity_poly.pdbx_seq_one_letter_code
_entity_poly.pdbx_strand_id
1 'polypeptide(L)'
;MNVPEWTKDAQSIQAARDYVRQSRVVDFYEMICRNILFHHPADLTEFCLRIVKDIMNGTEITSAADFQPKRIDDNKYMRDMAVCNFLDGWILELLRERPGSDLERMEFHKRYLEGLQSEPNTGK
;
A
#
# COMPACT_ATOMS: atom_id res chain seq x y z
N MET A 1 5.32 21.58 0.27
CA MET A 1 5.11 20.34 -0.50
C MET A 1 5.35 20.66 -1.96
N ASN A 2 6.32 20.01 -2.61
CA ASN A 2 6.50 20.14 -4.06
C ASN A 2 5.29 19.47 -4.75
N VAL A 3 4.63 20.22 -5.62
CA VAL A 3 3.51 19.72 -6.42
C VAL A 3 4.01 18.51 -7.23
N PRO A 4 3.45 17.29 -7.07
CA PRO A 4 3.91 16.11 -7.78
C PRO A 4 3.90 16.34 -9.28
N GLU A 5 4.92 15.84 -9.99
CA GLU A 5 5.07 16.11 -11.43
C GLU A 5 3.83 15.73 -12.26
N TRP A 6 3.13 14.68 -11.86
CA TRP A 6 1.92 14.23 -12.53
C TRP A 6 0.70 15.15 -12.36
N THR A 7 0.80 16.22 -11.55
CA THR A 7 -0.25 17.24 -11.37
C THR A 7 0.01 18.54 -12.13
N LYS A 8 1.08 18.60 -12.95
CA LYS A 8 1.48 19.82 -13.67
C LYS A 8 0.49 20.23 -14.77
N ASP A 9 -0.19 19.27 -15.40
CA ASP A 9 -1.09 19.51 -16.52
C ASP A 9 -2.23 18.48 -16.59
N ALA A 10 -3.27 18.80 -17.37
CA ALA A 10 -4.46 17.97 -17.50
C ALA A 10 -4.18 16.59 -18.11
N GLN A 11 -3.19 16.48 -19.01
CA GLN A 11 -2.80 15.22 -19.63
C GLN A 11 -2.10 14.30 -18.61
N SER A 12 -1.24 14.86 -17.78
CA SER A 12 -0.54 14.15 -16.70
C SER A 12 -1.51 13.63 -15.63
N ILE A 13 -2.55 14.40 -15.28
CA ILE A 13 -3.64 13.98 -14.40
C ILE A 13 -4.48 12.87 -15.04
N GLN A 14 -4.79 13.01 -16.34
CA GLN A 14 -5.56 11.99 -17.05
C GLN A 14 -4.78 10.66 -17.13
N ALA A 15 -3.49 10.71 -17.45
CA ALA A 15 -2.63 9.52 -17.45
C ALA A 15 -2.54 8.86 -16.06
N ALA A 16 -2.50 9.64 -14.98
CA ALA A 16 -2.56 9.11 -13.61
C ALA A 16 -3.89 8.39 -13.34
N ARG A 17 -5.02 9.01 -13.74
CA ARG A 17 -6.35 8.41 -13.59
C ARG A 17 -6.49 7.11 -14.37
N ASP A 18 -6.02 7.09 -15.60
CA ASP A 18 -6.08 5.89 -16.46
C ASP A 18 -5.21 4.76 -15.89
N TYR A 19 -4.07 5.10 -15.28
CA TYR A 19 -3.22 4.14 -14.59
C TYR A 19 -3.90 3.53 -13.35
N VAL A 20 -4.46 4.34 -12.44
CA VAL A 20 -5.16 3.82 -11.24
C VAL A 20 -6.37 2.99 -11.62
N ARG A 21 -7.08 3.36 -12.70
CA ARG A 21 -8.27 2.65 -13.16
C ARG A 21 -7.97 1.29 -13.80
N GLN A 22 -6.71 0.93 -13.99
CA GLN A 22 -6.37 -0.44 -14.36
C GLN A 22 -6.90 -1.38 -13.27
N SER A 23 -7.73 -2.35 -13.65
CA SER A 23 -8.39 -3.25 -12.69
C SER A 23 -7.39 -3.85 -11.69
N ARG A 24 -6.21 -4.25 -12.19
CA ARG A 24 -5.15 -4.85 -11.38
C ARG A 24 -4.60 -3.95 -10.28
N VAL A 25 -4.60 -2.63 -10.48
CA VAL A 25 -4.16 -1.67 -9.44
C VAL A 25 -5.25 -1.55 -8.38
N VAL A 26 -6.51 -1.40 -8.80
CA VAL A 26 -7.66 -1.34 -7.88
C VAL A 26 -7.78 -2.63 -7.05
N ASP A 27 -7.78 -3.79 -7.71
CA ASP A 27 -7.91 -5.11 -7.09
C ASP A 27 -6.82 -5.35 -6.04
N PHE A 28 -5.58 -4.90 -6.32
CA PHE A 28 -4.47 -4.99 -5.38
C PHE A 28 -4.73 -4.19 -4.10
N TYR A 29 -5.09 -2.91 -4.22
CA TYR A 29 -5.35 -2.08 -3.05
C TYR A 29 -6.61 -2.50 -2.29
N GLU A 30 -7.66 -2.95 -2.97
CA GLU A 30 -8.85 -3.52 -2.32
C GLU A 30 -8.50 -4.76 -1.48
N MET A 31 -7.69 -5.67 -2.04
CA MET A 31 -7.18 -6.83 -1.32
C MET A 31 -6.35 -6.44 -0.10
N ILE A 32 -5.44 -5.46 -0.23
CA ILE A 32 -4.65 -4.95 0.90
C ILE A 32 -5.56 -4.36 1.99
N CYS A 33 -6.49 -3.47 1.63
CA CYS A 33 -7.45 -2.87 2.56
C CYS A 33 -8.25 -3.93 3.31
N ARG A 34 -8.76 -4.94 2.60
CA ARG A 34 -9.51 -6.04 3.20
C ARG A 34 -8.68 -6.81 4.23
N ASN A 35 -7.42 -7.10 3.92
CA ASN A 35 -6.52 -7.80 4.84
C ASN A 35 -6.18 -6.94 6.07
N ILE A 36 -5.91 -5.64 5.88
CA ILE A 36 -5.65 -4.72 6.99
C ILE A 36 -6.84 -4.67 7.96
N LEU A 37 -8.07 -4.51 7.45
CA LEU A 37 -9.27 -4.44 8.29
C LEU A 37 -9.62 -5.78 8.94
N PHE A 38 -9.33 -6.90 8.28
CA PHE A 38 -9.62 -8.21 8.84
C PHE A 38 -8.62 -8.63 9.92
N HIS A 39 -7.36 -8.17 9.84
CA HIS A 39 -6.28 -8.58 10.74
C HIS A 39 -5.88 -7.56 11.81
N HIS A 40 -6.24 -6.29 11.62
CA HIS A 40 -5.83 -5.18 12.50
C HIS A 40 -4.34 -5.22 12.88
N PRO A 41 -3.41 -5.34 11.92
CA PRO A 41 -1.99 -5.46 12.21
C PRO A 41 -1.44 -4.25 12.99
N ALA A 42 -0.56 -4.53 13.96
CA ALA A 42 0.12 -3.48 14.73
C ALA A 42 1.20 -2.74 13.94
N ASP A 43 1.75 -3.37 12.89
CA ASP A 43 2.68 -2.75 11.94
C ASP A 43 2.13 -2.92 10.52
N LEU A 44 1.64 -1.82 9.93
CA LEU A 44 1.09 -1.82 8.57
C LEU A 44 2.17 -2.16 7.52
N THR A 45 3.38 -1.65 7.70
CA THR A 45 4.48 -1.79 6.74
C THR A 45 4.96 -3.23 6.69
N GLU A 46 5.27 -3.82 7.84
CA GLU A 46 5.70 -5.22 7.93
C GLU A 46 4.61 -6.16 7.40
N PHE A 47 3.36 -5.95 7.81
CA PHE A 47 2.23 -6.76 7.37
C PHE A 47 2.02 -6.70 5.85
N CYS A 48 2.00 -5.51 5.27
CA CYS A 48 1.83 -5.35 3.82
C CYS A 48 3.04 -5.92 3.05
N LEU A 49 4.25 -5.78 3.58
CA LEU A 49 5.45 -6.32 2.94
C LEU A 49 5.42 -7.85 2.91
N ARG A 50 4.93 -8.48 3.98
CA ARG A 50 4.69 -9.93 4.02
C ARG A 50 3.72 -10.36 2.93
N ILE A 51 2.58 -9.68 2.79
CA ILE A 51 1.60 -9.97 1.72
C ILE A 51 2.25 -9.85 0.34
N VAL A 52 2.99 -8.77 0.08
CA VAL A 52 3.67 -8.56 -1.21
C VAL A 52 4.66 -9.70 -1.48
N LYS A 53 5.45 -10.11 -0.49
CA LYS A 53 6.40 -11.23 -0.60
C LYS A 53 5.67 -12.56 -0.85
N ASP A 54 4.56 -12.82 -0.18
CA ASP A 54 3.75 -14.02 -0.39
C ASP A 54 3.24 -14.09 -1.84
N ILE A 55 2.70 -12.98 -2.37
CA ILE A 55 2.24 -12.90 -3.76
C ILE A 55 3.39 -13.13 -4.75
N MET A 56 4.54 -12.50 -4.53
CA MET A 56 5.72 -12.67 -5.39
C MET A 56 6.26 -14.10 -5.39
N ASN A 57 6.15 -14.80 -4.26
CA ASN A 57 6.55 -16.20 -4.13
C ASN A 57 5.48 -17.19 -4.60
N GLY A 58 4.30 -16.71 -5.01
CA GLY A 58 3.18 -17.56 -5.42
C GLY A 58 2.57 -18.36 -4.27
N THR A 59 2.73 -17.90 -3.03
CA THR A 59 2.16 -18.55 -1.84
C THR A 59 0.81 -17.95 -1.49
N GLU A 60 -0.02 -18.72 -0.76
CA GLU A 60 -1.23 -18.18 -0.17
C GLU A 60 -0.88 -17.04 0.79
N ILE A 61 -1.73 -16.02 0.83
CA ILE A 61 -1.55 -14.88 1.74
C ILE A 61 -1.64 -15.42 3.18
N THR A 62 -0.51 -15.42 3.88
CA THR A 62 -0.45 -15.90 5.26
C THR A 62 -1.07 -14.87 6.20
N SER A 63 -2.37 -15.06 6.42
CA SER A 63 -3.24 -14.23 7.25
C SER A 63 -2.94 -14.31 8.76
N ALA A 64 -2.02 -15.17 9.21
CA ALA A 64 -2.26 -15.89 10.45
C ALA A 64 -1.34 -15.60 11.66
N ALA A 65 -0.26 -14.81 11.55
CA ALA A 65 0.67 -14.72 12.70
C ALA A 65 0.23 -13.73 13.80
N ASP A 66 -0.42 -12.61 13.46
CA ASP A 66 -0.63 -11.51 14.41
C ASP A 66 -2.11 -11.19 14.67
N PHE A 67 -2.98 -12.21 14.56
CA PHE A 67 -4.41 -12.05 14.79
C PHE A 67 -4.68 -11.54 16.21
N GLN A 68 -5.10 -10.27 16.32
CA GLN A 68 -5.67 -9.67 17.52
C GLN A 68 -7.21 -9.78 17.42
N PRO A 69 -7.86 -10.83 17.96
CA PRO A 69 -9.32 -11.01 17.89
C PRO A 69 -10.14 -9.97 18.64
N LYS A 70 -9.51 -8.99 19.30
CA LYS A 70 -10.30 -7.91 19.87
C LYS A 70 -10.91 -7.19 18.68
N ARG A 71 -12.23 -7.29 18.52
CA ARG A 71 -13.02 -6.41 17.64
C ARG A 71 -12.70 -4.98 18.04
N ILE A 72 -11.64 -4.43 17.49
CA ILE A 72 -11.41 -3.00 17.48
C ILE A 72 -12.46 -2.49 16.50
N ASP A 73 -13.13 -1.40 16.86
CA ASP A 73 -13.98 -0.70 15.92
C ASP A 73 -13.12 -0.28 14.71
N ASP A 74 -13.51 -0.70 13.50
CA ASP A 74 -12.70 -0.48 12.30
C ASP A 74 -12.38 1.00 12.09
N ASN A 75 -13.34 1.89 12.37
CA ASN A 75 -13.10 3.33 12.24
C ASN A 75 -12.08 3.83 13.27
N LYS A 76 -12.11 3.31 14.50
CA LYS A 76 -11.10 3.60 15.51
C LYS A 76 -9.73 3.09 15.06
N TYR A 77 -9.64 1.84 14.62
CA TYR A 77 -8.39 1.26 14.13
C TYR A 77 -7.80 2.07 12.96
N MET A 78 -8.62 2.41 11.97
CA MET A 78 -8.18 3.18 10.80
C MET A 78 -7.61 4.55 11.18
N ARG A 79 -8.19 5.21 12.18
CA ARG A 79 -7.68 6.48 12.70
C ARG A 79 -6.41 6.29 13.51
N ASP A 80 -6.41 5.36 14.45
CA ASP A 80 -5.30 5.14 15.39
C ASP A 80 -4.02 4.71 14.63
N MET A 81 -4.17 3.90 13.59
CA MET A 81 -3.06 3.43 12.75
C MET A 81 -2.79 4.30 11.52
N ALA A 82 -3.50 5.42 11.36
CA ALA A 82 -3.40 6.31 10.19
C ALA A 82 -3.44 5.57 8.84
N VAL A 83 -4.30 4.55 8.72
CA VAL A 83 -4.34 3.63 7.56
C VAL A 83 -4.50 4.38 6.24
N CYS A 84 -5.37 5.39 6.19
CA CYS A 84 -5.56 6.19 4.97
C CYS A 84 -4.28 6.90 4.55
N ASN A 85 -3.53 7.51 5.48
CA ASN A 85 -2.28 8.20 5.16
C ASN A 85 -1.21 7.22 4.64
N PHE A 86 -1.16 6.02 5.24
CA PHE A 86 -0.27 4.96 4.77
C PHE A 86 -0.59 4.54 3.33
N LEU A 87 -1.86 4.28 3.03
CA LEU A 87 -2.30 3.89 1.69
C LEU A 87 -2.16 5.03 0.67
N ASP A 88 -2.46 6.26 1.06
CA ASP A 88 -2.30 7.45 0.24
C ASP A 88 -0.84 7.66 -0.16
N GLY A 89 0.09 7.57 0.79
CA GLY A 89 1.53 7.65 0.50
C GLY A 89 1.98 6.58 -0.50
N TRP A 90 1.50 5.35 -0.32
CA TRP A 90 1.87 4.23 -1.17
C TRP A 90 1.34 4.37 -2.61
N ILE A 91 0.06 4.73 -2.77
CA ILE A 91 -0.53 4.90 -4.10
C ILE A 91 0.03 6.13 -4.83
N LEU A 92 0.36 7.20 -4.11
CA LEU A 92 0.96 8.40 -4.71
C LEU A 92 2.36 8.13 -5.26
N GLU A 93 3.18 7.33 -4.57
CA GLU A 93 4.48 6.91 -5.09
C GLU A 93 4.34 5.92 -6.25
N LEU A 94 3.35 5.01 -6.22
CA LEU A 94 3.06 4.14 -7.37
C LEU A 94 2.69 4.97 -8.61
N LEU A 95 1.86 5.99 -8.42
CA LEU A 95 1.42 6.91 -9.47
C LEU A 95 2.54 7.78 -10.02
N ARG A 96 3.58 8.01 -9.22
CA ARG A 96 4.78 8.73 -9.63
C ARG A 96 5.66 7.88 -10.53
N GLU A 97 5.90 6.62 -10.16
CA GLU A 97 6.77 5.72 -10.95
C GLU A 97 6.07 5.09 -12.15
N ARG A 98 4.77 4.81 -12.06
CA ARG A 98 3.93 4.15 -13.07
C ARG A 98 4.58 2.91 -13.73
N PRO A 99 4.95 1.86 -12.96
CA PRO A 99 5.53 0.64 -13.53
C PRO A 99 4.66 0.03 -14.66
N GLY A 100 5.29 -0.41 -15.74
CA GLY A 100 4.59 -0.81 -16.97
C GLY A 100 4.06 -2.24 -16.97
N SER A 101 4.63 -3.12 -16.14
CA SER A 101 4.28 -4.54 -16.05
C SER A 101 3.88 -4.97 -14.64
N ASP A 102 3.24 -6.14 -14.51
CA ASP A 102 2.90 -6.70 -13.19
C ASP A 102 4.16 -6.96 -12.35
N LEU A 103 5.23 -7.46 -12.98
CA LEU A 103 6.48 -7.73 -12.29
C LEU A 103 7.10 -6.43 -11.74
N GLU A 104 7.19 -5.38 -12.56
CA GLU A 104 7.72 -4.10 -12.10
C GLU A 104 6.83 -3.46 -11.03
N ARG A 105 5.50 -3.66 -11.08
CA ARG A 105 4.59 -3.22 -10.01
C ARG A 105 4.88 -3.95 -8.70
N MET A 106 5.04 -5.27 -8.73
CA MET A 106 5.36 -6.04 -7.53
C MET A 106 6.73 -5.67 -6.95
N GLU A 107 7.75 -5.48 -7.79
CA GLU A 107 9.06 -4.98 -7.37
C GLU A 107 8.98 -3.56 -6.79
N PHE A 108 8.16 -2.68 -7.38
CA PHE A 108 7.87 -1.37 -6.80
C PHE A 108 7.28 -1.50 -5.40
N HIS A 109 6.22 -2.30 -5.24
CA HIS A 109 5.53 -2.47 -3.96
C HIS A 109 6.49 -2.96 -2.87
N LYS A 110 7.32 -3.97 -3.20
CA LYS A 110 8.33 -4.50 -2.31
C LYS A 110 9.37 -3.44 -1.93
N ARG A 111 10.00 -2.79 -2.92
CA ARG A 111 11.03 -1.77 -2.70
C ARG A 111 10.51 -0.59 -1.88
N TYR A 112 9.29 -0.13 -2.15
CA TYR A 112 8.66 0.97 -1.41
C TYR A 112 8.51 0.60 0.08
N LEU A 113 7.93 -0.57 0.37
CA LEU A 113 7.69 -1.02 1.75
C LEU A 113 9.00 -1.35 2.49
N GLU A 114 10.00 -1.93 1.81
CA GLU A 114 11.35 -2.12 2.37
C GLU A 114 12.04 -0.77 2.65
N GLY A 115 11.79 0.24 1.82
CA GLY A 115 12.22 1.62 2.04
C GLY A 115 11.62 2.21 3.31
N LEU A 116 10.32 2.02 3.54
CA LEU A 116 9.65 2.49 4.76
C LEU A 116 10.19 1.83 6.04
N GLN A 117 10.58 0.54 5.99
CA GLN A 117 11.23 -0.12 7.13
C GLN A 117 12.63 0.44 7.42
N SER A 118 13.31 0.92 6.38
CA SER A 118 14.66 1.46 6.45
C SER A 118 14.69 2.92 6.90
N GLU A 119 13.56 3.63 6.87
CA GLU A 119 13.40 4.91 7.54
C GLU A 119 13.21 4.66 9.04
N PRO A 120 14.25 4.82 9.89
CA PRO A 120 14.04 4.67 11.31
C PRO A 120 13.02 5.72 11.73
N ASN A 121 12.01 5.30 12.51
CA ASN A 121 11.16 6.19 13.31
C ASN A 121 12.00 7.38 13.78
N THR A 122 11.93 8.51 13.08
CA THR A 122 12.51 9.76 13.54
C THR A 122 11.58 10.23 14.65
N GLY A 123 11.77 9.64 15.84
CA GLY A 123 11.19 10.06 17.09
C GLY A 123 11.75 11.42 17.48
N LYS A 124 11.24 12.46 16.82
CA LYS A 124 11.29 13.84 17.31
C LYS A 124 9.88 14.38 17.45
#